data_AF-A0A6M5YZH2-F1
#
_entry.id   AF-A0A6M5YZH2-F1
#
_cell.length_a   1.000
_cell.length_b   1.000
_cell.length_c   1.000
_cell.angle_alpha   90.00
_cell.angle_beta   90.00
_cell.angle_gamma   90.00
#
_symmetry.space_group_name_H-M   'P 1'
#
loop_
_entity.id
_entity.type
_entity.pdbx_description
1 polymer ?
#
loop_
_entity_poly.entity_id
_entity_poly.type
_entity_poly.pdbx_seq_one_letter_code
_entity_poly.pdbx_strand_id
1 'polypeptide(L)'
;MAEPTQSPSLPSTADATPYVPVSWAAAAAAGVSVVFLLTLLVFGYFAYSNKKPLLMEELLVLPAVGIVLSFAARRMIRNSEGTRTGLLYGVDLVNGAWWASLVVGLCYVAYLFAIDFAIRRDARTEVDKWMADVTAGDVDGSTAAFWRMIDPRQRQSVSKTDRFGIRGLPGGRDGLVAFDNCDLMRLAQRNRGEFQYATVGVVWTYKPGVIDAQITGTVTCPEGTFPIAIPLKGVEGGVTGEGAAAGRQWAIIRPQSGGFFDSRGVTRTPYGWLVMYLEMDGAAFGKAFIAHLTAGPGAQAYAYRAFVAPGGDREGWGAVALDRNGLMQLAFAGPAGVASLLAGQPADAGYAAYTANQFYKLPGGAEPSAEQKEQFATSWNRLGIRPAGDKLKDQSGAIDKEDAIAVTDTAIEVRVPIEIPLLGKSEVARGRLVVACTDPALVAEMKQLRASADPKLATPSPTEDLSRRKVAWRVVRVESDLAPVSVAQPNPRGGPPGGGPGG
;
A
#
# COMPACT_ATOMS: atom_id res chain seq x y z
N MET A 1 -86.48 -76.55 26.92
CA MET A 1 -85.27 -76.41 26.09
C MET A 1 -84.78 -74.99 26.30
N ALA A 2 -83.65 -74.84 27.01
CA ALA A 2 -83.09 -73.54 27.34
C ALA A 2 -82.20 -73.04 26.20
N GLU A 3 -82.45 -71.81 25.77
CA GLU A 3 -81.68 -71.10 24.74
C GLU A 3 -80.25 -70.86 25.26
N PRO A 4 -79.19 -71.23 24.52
CA PRO A 4 -77.82 -71.05 24.97
C PRO A 4 -77.47 -69.56 24.99
N THR A 5 -77.32 -69.00 26.19
CA THR A 5 -76.85 -67.64 26.44
C THR A 5 -75.50 -67.42 25.76
N GLN A 6 -75.46 -66.53 24.76
CA GLN A 6 -74.23 -66.14 24.08
C GLN A 6 -73.25 -65.53 25.10
N SER A 7 -72.09 -66.18 25.27
CA SER A 7 -70.98 -65.64 26.06
C SER A 7 -70.54 -64.28 25.47
N PRO A 8 -70.30 -63.25 26.30
CA PRO A 8 -69.88 -61.95 25.82
C PRO A 8 -68.58 -62.10 25.02
N SER A 9 -68.60 -61.75 23.73
CA SER A 9 -67.39 -61.70 22.93
C SER A 9 -66.52 -60.56 23.47
N LEU A 10 -65.31 -60.91 23.92
CA LEU A 10 -64.28 -59.90 24.17
C LEU A 10 -64.10 -59.11 22.86
N PRO A 11 -64.06 -57.76 22.92
CA PRO A 11 -63.79 -56.96 21.73
C PRO A 11 -62.50 -57.48 21.11
N SER A 12 -62.58 -57.83 19.82
CA SER A 12 -61.45 -58.31 19.04
C SER A 12 -60.27 -57.35 19.23
N THR A 13 -59.21 -57.82 19.90
CA THR A 13 -57.90 -57.17 19.96
C THR A 13 -57.13 -57.40 18.66
N ALA A 14 -57.81 -57.64 17.53
CA ALA A 14 -57.19 -57.53 16.24
C ALA A 14 -56.78 -56.07 16.09
N ASP A 15 -55.51 -55.80 16.38
CA ASP A 15 -54.78 -54.57 16.08
C ASP A 15 -54.89 -54.30 14.57
N ALA A 16 -56.05 -53.82 14.13
CA ALA A 16 -56.15 -52.96 12.97
C ALA A 16 -55.47 -51.68 13.42
N THR A 17 -54.15 -51.62 13.32
CA THR A 17 -53.35 -50.42 13.65
C THR A 17 -54.08 -49.21 13.07
N PRO A 18 -54.75 -48.40 13.92
CA PRO A 18 -55.60 -47.33 13.43
C PRO A 18 -54.73 -46.43 12.57
N TYR A 19 -55.19 -46.03 11.38
CA TYR A 19 -54.44 -45.08 10.56
C TYR A 19 -54.21 -43.81 11.37
N VAL A 20 -52.98 -43.57 11.78
CA VAL A 20 -52.58 -42.35 12.49
C VAL A 20 -51.99 -41.38 11.45
N PRO A 21 -52.64 -40.24 11.15
CA PRO A 21 -52.10 -39.30 10.18
C PRO A 21 -50.74 -38.75 10.63
N VAL A 22 -49.83 -38.58 9.65
CA VAL A 22 -48.53 -37.95 9.89
C VAL A 22 -48.74 -36.48 10.22
N SER A 23 -48.08 -35.99 11.27
CA SER A 23 -48.11 -34.57 11.61
C SER A 23 -47.55 -33.73 10.44
N TRP A 24 -48.32 -32.76 9.94
CA TRP A 24 -47.87 -31.89 8.84
C TRP A 24 -46.56 -31.15 9.20
N ALA A 25 -46.35 -30.83 10.48
CA ALA A 25 -45.11 -30.21 10.96
C ALA A 25 -43.91 -31.18 10.86
N ALA A 26 -44.12 -32.49 11.04
CA ALA A 26 -43.08 -33.50 10.85
C ALA A 26 -42.71 -33.64 9.37
N ALA A 27 -43.71 -33.66 8.48
CA ALA A 27 -43.49 -33.67 7.04
C ALA A 27 -42.78 -32.39 6.56
N ALA A 28 -43.19 -31.23 7.05
CA ALA A 28 -42.54 -29.94 6.75
C ALA A 28 -41.09 -29.89 7.24
N ALA A 29 -40.83 -30.37 8.47
CA ALA A 29 -39.47 -30.45 9.01
C ALA A 29 -38.57 -31.33 8.12
N ALA A 30 -39.03 -32.54 7.78
CA ALA A 30 -38.29 -33.44 6.90
C ALA A 30 -38.07 -32.83 5.50
N GLY A 31 -39.09 -32.18 4.94
CA GLY A 31 -38.99 -31.48 3.65
C GLY A 31 -37.92 -30.39 3.66
N VAL A 32 -37.91 -29.52 4.67
CA VAL A 32 -36.91 -28.46 4.82
C VAL A 32 -35.49 -29.04 4.99
N SER A 33 -35.33 -30.09 5.81
CA SER A 33 -34.03 -30.76 5.97
C SER A 33 -33.53 -31.37 4.65
N VAL A 34 -34.41 -32.03 3.87
CA VAL A 34 -34.04 -32.59 2.56
C VAL A 34 -33.66 -31.49 1.58
N VAL A 35 -34.43 -30.40 1.51
CA VAL A 35 -34.10 -29.24 0.65
C VAL A 35 -32.75 -28.64 1.04
N PHE A 36 -32.47 -28.49 2.33
CA PHE A 36 -31.17 -28.03 2.81
C PHE A 36 -30.03 -28.94 2.35
N LEU A 37 -30.16 -30.26 2.54
CA LEU A 37 -29.14 -31.23 2.13
C LEU A 37 -28.88 -31.20 0.62
N LEU A 38 -29.94 -31.17 -0.20
CA LEU A 38 -29.82 -31.11 -1.65
C LEU A 38 -29.18 -29.80 -2.11
N THR A 39 -29.57 -28.67 -1.50
CA THR A 39 -29.01 -27.36 -1.79
C THR A 39 -27.52 -27.32 -1.45
N LEU A 40 -27.14 -27.82 -0.28
CA LEU A 40 -25.74 -27.92 0.15
C LEU A 40 -24.93 -28.84 -0.77
N LEU A 41 -25.49 -29.98 -1.20
CA LEU A 41 -24.83 -30.90 -2.12
C LEU A 41 -24.60 -30.26 -3.48
N VAL A 42 -25.63 -29.64 -4.06
CA VAL A 42 -25.55 -28.98 -5.37
C VAL A 42 -24.54 -27.83 -5.32
N PHE A 43 -24.67 -26.91 -4.35
CA PHE A 43 -23.74 -25.79 -4.24
C PHE A 43 -22.34 -26.21 -3.80
N GLY A 44 -22.22 -27.22 -2.95
CA GLY A 44 -20.93 -27.82 -2.58
C GLY A 44 -20.22 -28.44 -3.78
N TYR A 45 -20.95 -29.15 -4.65
CA TYR A 45 -20.42 -29.66 -5.91
C TYR A 45 -19.99 -28.53 -6.86
N PHE A 46 -20.83 -27.49 -7.03
CA PHE A 46 -20.46 -26.33 -7.84
C PHE A 46 -19.22 -25.60 -7.28
N ALA A 47 -19.15 -25.39 -5.98
CA ALA A 47 -18.01 -24.79 -5.28
C ALA A 47 -16.72 -25.61 -5.52
N TYR A 48 -16.80 -26.93 -5.36
CA TYR A 48 -15.70 -27.86 -5.60
C TYR A 48 -15.22 -27.86 -7.05
N SER A 49 -16.14 -27.91 -8.02
CA SER A 49 -15.83 -27.92 -9.45
C SER A 49 -15.23 -26.59 -9.93
N ASN A 50 -15.71 -25.48 -9.38
CA ASN A 50 -15.20 -24.14 -9.73
C ASN A 50 -13.98 -23.72 -8.89
N LYS A 51 -13.52 -24.55 -7.94
CA LYS A 51 -12.44 -24.21 -6.99
C LYS A 51 -12.71 -22.90 -6.22
N LYS A 52 -13.97 -22.69 -5.84
CA LYS A 52 -14.44 -21.52 -5.06
C LYS A 52 -15.02 -21.99 -3.72
N PRO A 53 -14.85 -21.25 -2.62
CA PRO A 53 -15.47 -21.57 -1.34
C PRO A 53 -16.99 -21.29 -1.36
N LEU A 54 -17.75 -22.07 -0.59
CA LEU A 54 -19.20 -21.89 -0.44
C LEU A 54 -19.51 -20.95 0.74
N LEU A 55 -19.54 -19.65 0.49
CA LEU A 55 -19.76 -18.61 1.51
C LEU A 55 -21.17 -18.02 1.41
N MET A 56 -22.18 -18.78 1.83
CA MET A 56 -23.59 -18.35 1.83
C MET A 56 -24.17 -18.56 3.22
N GLU A 57 -24.07 -17.54 4.09
CA GLU A 57 -24.57 -17.60 5.46
C GLU A 57 -26.09 -17.80 5.51
N GLU A 58 -26.80 -17.36 4.47
CA GLU A 58 -28.26 -17.50 4.31
C GLU A 58 -28.69 -18.97 4.25
N LEU A 59 -27.81 -19.89 3.85
CA LEU A 59 -28.11 -21.33 3.86
C LEU A 59 -28.36 -21.87 5.28
N LEU A 60 -27.89 -21.17 6.32
CA LEU A 60 -28.13 -21.54 7.72
C LEU A 60 -29.56 -21.27 8.18
N VAL A 61 -30.36 -20.52 7.42
CA VAL A 61 -31.79 -20.33 7.71
C VAL A 61 -32.55 -21.65 7.61
N LEU A 62 -32.23 -22.49 6.61
CA LEU A 62 -32.92 -23.77 6.41
C LEU A 62 -32.75 -24.75 7.59
N PRO A 63 -31.53 -25.06 8.09
CA PRO A 63 -31.39 -25.94 9.25
C PRO A 63 -32.00 -25.32 10.51
N ALA A 64 -31.96 -24.00 10.69
CA ALA A 64 -32.63 -23.34 11.82
C ALA A 64 -34.16 -23.55 11.77
N VAL A 65 -34.79 -23.37 10.61
CA VAL A 65 -36.22 -23.65 10.40
C VAL A 65 -36.52 -25.14 10.64
N GLY A 66 -35.68 -26.05 10.13
CA GLY A 66 -35.83 -27.49 10.33
C GLY A 66 -35.81 -27.91 11.82
N ILE A 67 -34.91 -27.30 12.61
CA ILE A 67 -34.82 -27.48 14.07
C ILE A 67 -36.12 -26.99 14.76
N VAL A 68 -36.60 -25.80 14.43
CA VAL A 68 -37.83 -25.22 15.01
C VAL A 68 -39.06 -26.06 14.66
N LEU A 69 -39.20 -26.46 13.39
CA LEU A 69 -40.30 -27.33 12.93
C LEU A 69 -40.26 -28.71 13.59
N SER A 70 -39.06 -29.26 13.82
CA SER A 70 -38.91 -30.53 14.53
C SER A 70 -39.40 -30.42 15.98
N PHE A 71 -39.09 -29.32 16.69
CA PHE A 71 -39.64 -29.08 18.03
C PHE A 71 -41.17 -28.90 18.01
N ALA A 72 -41.69 -28.13 17.06
CA ALA A 72 -43.13 -27.94 16.90
C ALA A 72 -43.82 -29.28 16.65
N ALA A 73 -43.26 -30.13 15.78
CA ALA A 73 -43.74 -31.47 15.50
C ALA A 73 -43.75 -32.35 16.75
N ARG A 74 -42.67 -32.38 17.55
CA ARG A 74 -42.61 -33.12 18.83
C ARG A 74 -43.72 -32.68 19.78
N ARG A 75 -43.92 -31.36 19.92
CA ARG A 75 -44.97 -30.80 20.79
C ARG A 75 -46.36 -31.18 20.30
N MET A 76 -46.62 -31.07 19.00
CA MET A 76 -47.91 -31.43 18.41
C MET A 76 -48.22 -32.92 18.55
N ILE A 77 -47.23 -33.79 18.34
CA ILE A 77 -47.38 -35.24 18.49
C ILE A 77 -47.66 -35.59 19.96
N ARG A 78 -46.90 -35.03 20.90
CA ARG A 78 -47.11 -35.27 22.34
C ARG A 78 -48.50 -34.82 22.81
N ASN A 79 -48.99 -33.71 22.28
CA ASN A 79 -50.31 -33.17 22.64
C ASN A 79 -51.47 -33.87 21.92
N SER A 80 -51.19 -34.76 20.96
CA SER A 80 -52.22 -35.39 20.14
C SER A 80 -52.79 -36.68 20.72
N GLU A 81 -52.37 -37.11 21.92
CA GLU A 81 -52.88 -38.32 22.60
C GLU A 81 -52.85 -39.58 21.72
N GLY A 82 -51.88 -39.69 20.79
CA GLY A 82 -51.75 -40.82 19.87
C GLY A 82 -52.53 -40.68 18.55
N THR A 83 -53.25 -39.56 18.34
CA THR A 83 -53.96 -39.29 17.07
C THR A 83 -53.05 -38.79 15.94
N ARG A 84 -51.77 -38.45 16.21
CA ARG A 84 -50.77 -38.11 15.19
C ARG A 84 -49.46 -38.83 15.44
N THR A 85 -48.78 -39.19 14.35
CA THR A 85 -47.47 -39.84 14.39
C THR A 85 -46.41 -39.01 13.66
N GLY A 86 -45.15 -39.17 14.08
CA GLY A 86 -43.97 -38.70 13.36
C GLY A 86 -43.35 -39.77 12.46
N LEU A 87 -43.90 -40.99 12.47
CA LEU A 87 -43.40 -42.12 11.72
C LEU A 87 -44.04 -42.16 10.33
N LEU A 88 -43.21 -42.24 9.29
CA LEU A 88 -43.63 -42.48 7.91
C LEU A 88 -42.79 -43.62 7.35
N TYR A 89 -43.44 -44.70 6.90
CA TYR A 89 -42.77 -45.93 6.42
C TYR A 89 -41.75 -46.51 7.41
N GLY A 90 -42.03 -46.42 8.72
CA GLY A 90 -41.12 -46.88 9.78
C GLY A 90 -39.96 -45.93 10.10
N VAL A 91 -39.87 -44.78 9.42
CA VAL A 91 -38.83 -43.76 9.68
C VAL A 91 -39.40 -42.65 10.55
N ASP A 92 -38.72 -42.34 11.64
CA ASP A 92 -39.03 -41.19 12.49
C ASP A 92 -38.57 -39.90 11.81
N LEU A 93 -39.50 -39.26 11.11
CA LEU A 93 -39.24 -38.04 10.35
C LEU A 93 -38.76 -36.90 11.26
N VAL A 94 -39.26 -36.83 12.49
CA VAL A 94 -38.96 -35.74 13.42
C VAL A 94 -37.54 -35.87 13.96
N ASN A 95 -37.14 -37.08 14.37
CA ASN A 95 -35.78 -37.33 14.83
C ASN A 95 -34.76 -37.28 13.68
N GLY A 96 -35.12 -37.80 12.50
CA GLY A 96 -34.28 -37.71 11.31
C GLY A 96 -34.03 -36.26 10.87
N ALA A 97 -35.10 -35.47 10.74
CA ALA A 97 -35.00 -34.04 10.40
C ALA A 97 -34.22 -33.25 11.44
N TRP A 98 -34.47 -33.51 12.73
CA TRP A 98 -33.75 -32.90 13.84
C TRP A 98 -32.24 -33.12 13.74
N TRP A 99 -31.80 -34.38 13.62
CA TRP A 99 -30.38 -34.71 13.56
C TRP A 99 -29.73 -34.26 12.26
N ALA A 100 -30.43 -34.39 11.12
CA ALA A 100 -29.92 -33.92 9.84
C ALA A 100 -29.67 -32.40 9.84
N SER A 101 -30.67 -31.61 10.27
CA SER A 101 -30.55 -30.16 10.36
C SER A 101 -29.50 -29.72 11.39
N LEU A 102 -29.44 -30.38 12.55
CA LEU A 102 -28.47 -30.06 13.60
C LEU A 102 -27.04 -30.41 13.18
N VAL A 103 -26.77 -31.66 12.80
CA VAL A 103 -25.41 -32.12 12.50
C VAL A 103 -24.90 -31.46 11.23
N VAL A 104 -25.66 -31.48 10.14
CA VAL A 104 -25.19 -30.89 8.88
C VAL A 104 -25.14 -29.36 8.96
N GLY A 105 -26.08 -28.74 9.68
CA GLY A 105 -26.01 -27.31 9.98
C GLY A 105 -24.75 -26.94 10.75
N LEU A 106 -24.42 -27.68 11.83
CA LEU A 106 -23.20 -27.47 12.61
C LEU A 106 -21.92 -27.74 11.79
N CYS A 107 -21.91 -28.77 10.93
CA CYS A 107 -20.79 -29.01 10.01
C CYS A 107 -20.59 -27.84 9.05
N TYR A 108 -21.68 -27.24 8.54
CA TYR A 108 -21.58 -26.08 7.66
C TYR A 108 -21.11 -24.83 8.40
N VAL A 109 -21.58 -24.60 9.64
CA VAL A 109 -21.06 -23.53 10.51
C VAL A 109 -19.57 -23.71 10.76
N ALA A 110 -19.13 -24.92 11.13
CA ALA A 110 -17.72 -25.22 11.36
C ALA A 110 -16.86 -25.00 10.10
N TYR A 111 -17.40 -25.33 8.93
CA TYR A 111 -16.77 -25.06 7.63
C TYR A 111 -16.60 -23.54 7.38
N LEU A 112 -17.63 -22.73 7.64
CA LEU A 112 -17.54 -21.26 7.50
C LEU A 112 -16.50 -20.67 8.46
N PHE A 113 -16.48 -21.10 9.72
CA PHE A 113 -15.46 -20.68 10.68
C PHE A 113 -14.04 -21.09 10.25
N ALA A 114 -13.87 -22.30 9.72
CA ALA A 114 -12.58 -22.77 9.24
C ALA A 114 -12.06 -21.91 8.08
N ILE A 115 -12.93 -21.49 7.15
CA ILE A 115 -12.55 -20.61 6.04
C ILE A 115 -12.22 -19.21 6.53
N ASP A 116 -13.04 -18.60 7.39
CA ASP A 116 -12.76 -17.28 7.97
C ASP A 116 -11.39 -17.28 8.69
N PHE A 117 -11.15 -18.30 9.53
CA PHE A 117 -9.88 -18.45 10.23
C PHE A 117 -8.70 -18.63 9.25
N ALA A 118 -8.85 -19.48 8.23
CA ALA A 118 -7.82 -19.72 7.22
C ALA A 118 -7.50 -18.44 6.43
N ILE A 119 -8.51 -17.70 5.96
CA ILE A 119 -8.32 -16.44 5.23
C ILE A 119 -7.56 -15.43 6.09
N ARG A 120 -7.99 -15.23 7.35
CA ARG A 120 -7.33 -14.29 8.27
C ARG A 120 -5.89 -14.70 8.56
N ARG A 121 -5.63 -15.98 8.78
CA ARG A 121 -4.29 -16.51 9.05
C ARG A 121 -3.37 -16.38 7.84
N ASP A 122 -3.84 -16.72 6.65
CA ASP A 122 -3.07 -16.62 5.42
C ASP A 122 -2.72 -15.16 5.10
N ALA A 123 -3.70 -14.26 5.21
CA ALA A 123 -3.48 -12.84 4.99
C ALA A 123 -2.44 -12.26 5.97
N ARG A 124 -2.54 -12.59 7.27
CA ARG A 124 -1.53 -12.19 8.27
C ARG A 124 -0.15 -12.71 7.91
N THR A 125 -0.07 -14.00 7.60
CA THR A 125 1.21 -14.64 7.24
C THR A 125 1.85 -13.99 6.02
N GLU A 126 1.06 -13.57 5.03
CA GLU A 126 1.59 -12.87 3.86
C GLU A 126 2.08 -11.46 4.21
N VAL A 127 1.32 -10.71 5.01
CA VAL A 127 1.75 -9.38 5.48
C VAL A 127 3.00 -9.47 6.35
N ASP A 128 3.10 -10.45 7.24
CA ASP A 128 4.28 -10.62 8.09
C ASP A 128 5.54 -10.89 7.25
N LYS A 129 5.42 -11.70 6.18
CA LYS A 129 6.52 -11.92 5.21
C LYS A 129 6.88 -10.65 4.47
N TRP A 130 5.89 -9.89 4.02
CA TRP A 130 6.13 -8.63 3.33
C TRP A 130 6.75 -7.57 4.26
N MET A 131 6.26 -7.45 5.49
CA MET A 131 6.82 -6.55 6.49
C MET A 131 8.25 -6.93 6.86
N ALA A 132 8.60 -8.22 6.87
CA ALA A 132 9.98 -8.66 7.02
C ALA A 132 10.85 -8.19 5.83
N ASP A 133 10.35 -8.32 4.59
CA ASP A 133 11.03 -7.82 3.39
C ASP A 133 11.18 -6.27 3.42
N VAL A 134 10.16 -5.53 3.88
CA VAL A 134 10.19 -4.06 4.10
C VAL A 134 11.22 -3.67 5.16
N THR A 135 11.25 -4.39 6.28
CA THR A 135 12.09 -4.08 7.45
C THR A 135 13.57 -4.37 7.19
N ALA A 136 13.89 -5.33 6.32
CA ALA A 136 15.26 -5.57 5.88
C ALA A 136 15.90 -4.30 5.32
N GLY A 137 15.11 -3.48 4.62
CA GLY A 137 15.44 -2.11 4.23
C GLY A 137 16.58 -1.99 3.21
N ASP A 138 17.12 -3.09 2.70
CA ASP A 138 18.10 -3.14 1.62
C ASP A 138 17.41 -3.17 0.24
N VAL A 139 18.22 -3.13 -0.82
CA VAL A 139 17.71 -3.10 -2.21
C VAL A 139 16.96 -4.40 -2.53
N ASP A 140 17.44 -5.52 -2.02
CA ASP A 140 16.85 -6.83 -2.25
C ASP A 140 15.53 -6.99 -1.49
N GLY A 141 15.47 -6.56 -0.23
CA GLY A 141 14.26 -6.50 0.60
C GLY A 141 13.18 -5.61 0.01
N SER A 142 13.54 -4.42 -0.51
CA SER A 142 12.56 -3.58 -1.22
C SER A 142 12.04 -4.25 -2.50
N THR A 143 12.94 -4.84 -3.29
CA THR A 143 12.59 -5.56 -4.53
C THR A 143 11.65 -6.73 -4.23
N ALA A 144 11.98 -7.49 -3.18
CA ALA A 144 11.21 -8.59 -2.62
C ALA A 144 9.81 -8.17 -2.14
N ALA A 145 9.74 -7.06 -1.40
CA ALA A 145 8.50 -6.50 -0.90
C ALA A 145 7.61 -6.01 -2.05
N PHE A 146 8.19 -5.34 -3.05
CA PHE A 146 7.46 -4.91 -4.24
C PHE A 146 6.98 -6.10 -5.09
N TRP A 147 7.77 -7.17 -5.20
CA TRP A 147 7.35 -8.39 -5.89
C TRP A 147 6.04 -8.94 -5.31
N ARG A 148 5.83 -8.84 -3.98
CA ARG A 148 4.56 -9.21 -3.30
C ARG A 148 3.39 -8.25 -3.56
N MET A 149 3.60 -7.16 -4.29
CA MET A 149 2.54 -6.25 -4.72
C MET A 149 2.08 -6.49 -6.17
N ILE A 150 2.91 -7.15 -6.99
CA ILE A 150 2.59 -7.48 -8.39
C ILE A 150 1.42 -8.47 -8.45
N ASP A 151 0.57 -8.47 -9.47
CA ASP A 151 -0.50 -9.48 -9.55
C ASP A 151 0.09 -10.91 -9.57
N PRO A 152 -0.45 -11.89 -8.81
CA PRO A 152 0.15 -13.21 -8.73
C PRO A 152 0.31 -13.91 -10.09
N ARG A 153 -0.53 -13.59 -11.08
CA ARG A 153 -0.41 -14.11 -12.46
C ARG A 153 0.82 -13.56 -13.18
N GLN A 154 1.19 -12.32 -12.91
CA GLN A 154 2.35 -11.66 -13.53
C GLN A 154 3.67 -12.05 -12.83
N ARG A 155 3.63 -12.44 -11.56
CA ARG A 155 4.84 -12.86 -10.81
C ARG A 155 5.48 -14.14 -11.34
N GLN A 156 4.72 -15.00 -12.00
CA GLN A 156 5.21 -16.32 -12.43
C GLN A 156 6.39 -16.22 -13.41
N SER A 157 6.51 -15.11 -14.15
CA SER A 157 7.58 -14.90 -15.11
C SER A 157 8.82 -14.22 -14.53
N VAL A 158 8.83 -13.83 -13.24
CA VAL A 158 9.91 -13.03 -12.66
C VAL A 158 10.26 -13.49 -11.25
N SER A 159 11.55 -13.69 -10.99
CA SER A 159 12.05 -14.04 -9.67
C SER A 159 11.86 -12.90 -8.66
N LYS A 160 11.65 -13.26 -7.38
CA LYS A 160 11.52 -12.32 -6.26
C LYS A 160 12.72 -11.35 -6.13
N THR A 161 13.91 -11.80 -6.51
CA THR A 161 15.17 -11.03 -6.41
C THR A 161 15.58 -10.38 -7.74
N ASP A 162 14.87 -10.65 -8.83
CA ASP A 162 15.22 -10.13 -10.16
C ASP A 162 14.67 -8.70 -10.34
N ARG A 163 15.39 -7.72 -9.79
CA ARG A 163 15.05 -6.30 -9.90
C ARG A 163 14.95 -5.85 -11.36
N PHE A 164 15.74 -6.42 -12.27
CA PHE A 164 15.71 -6.06 -13.69
C PHE A 164 14.48 -6.64 -14.38
N GLY A 165 14.16 -7.91 -14.15
CA GLY A 165 12.93 -8.54 -14.65
C GLY A 165 11.67 -7.82 -14.14
N ILE A 166 11.65 -7.44 -12.86
CA ILE A 166 10.54 -6.67 -12.27
C ILE A 166 10.38 -5.33 -12.98
N ARG A 167 11.47 -4.62 -13.25
CA ARG A 167 11.43 -3.35 -13.99
C ARG A 167 10.95 -3.51 -15.44
N GLY A 168 11.15 -4.69 -16.04
CA GLY A 168 10.68 -5.02 -17.38
C GLY A 168 9.18 -5.32 -17.47
N LEU A 169 8.50 -5.58 -16.35
CA LEU A 169 7.06 -5.78 -16.33
C LEU A 169 6.30 -4.49 -16.65
N PRO A 170 5.09 -4.56 -17.26
CA PRO A 170 4.24 -3.40 -17.47
C PRO A 170 3.98 -2.65 -16.15
N GLY A 171 4.45 -1.40 -16.05
CA GLY A 171 4.35 -0.58 -14.84
C GLY A 171 5.29 -0.97 -13.70
N GLY A 172 6.14 -1.99 -13.87
CA GLY A 172 7.03 -2.50 -12.82
C GLY A 172 8.15 -1.52 -12.44
N ARG A 173 8.79 -0.86 -13.42
CA ARG A 173 9.82 0.17 -13.15
C ARG A 173 9.26 1.32 -12.31
N ASP A 174 8.14 1.88 -12.75
CA ASP A 174 7.55 3.04 -12.09
C ASP A 174 6.90 2.64 -10.77
N GLY A 175 6.20 1.51 -10.72
CA GLY A 175 5.63 0.97 -9.48
C GLY A 175 6.70 0.74 -8.41
N LEU A 176 7.87 0.20 -8.77
CA LEU A 176 8.96 -0.02 -7.84
C LEU A 176 9.54 1.29 -7.31
N VAL A 177 9.73 2.30 -8.16
CA VAL A 177 10.18 3.64 -7.71
C VAL A 177 9.13 4.28 -6.79
N ALA A 178 7.86 4.14 -7.12
CA ALA A 178 6.77 4.63 -6.28
C ALA A 178 6.74 3.95 -4.91
N PHE A 179 7.02 2.65 -4.90
CA PHE A 179 7.08 1.85 -3.70
C PHE A 179 8.29 2.17 -2.84
N ASP A 180 9.48 2.26 -3.45
CA ASP A 180 10.72 2.70 -2.78
C ASP A 180 10.52 4.07 -2.08
N ASN A 181 9.66 4.93 -2.62
CA ASN A 181 9.34 6.25 -2.10
C ASN A 181 8.09 6.33 -1.20
N CYS A 182 7.39 5.22 -0.97
CA CYS A 182 6.22 5.27 -0.10
C CYS A 182 6.63 5.57 1.35
N ASP A 183 5.68 6.12 2.12
CA ASP A 183 5.85 6.51 3.51
C ASP A 183 6.42 5.39 4.40
N LEU A 184 5.90 4.17 4.24
CA LEU A 184 6.32 2.98 4.99
C LEU A 184 7.77 2.60 4.69
N MET A 185 8.17 2.57 3.41
CA MET A 185 9.54 2.22 3.01
C MET A 185 10.54 3.26 3.50
N ARG A 186 10.22 4.56 3.38
CA ARG A 186 11.07 5.64 3.91
C ARG A 186 11.23 5.53 5.42
N LEU A 187 10.14 5.29 6.15
CA LEU A 187 10.16 5.14 7.60
C LEU A 187 11.01 3.93 8.03
N ALA A 188 10.86 2.78 7.35
CA ALA A 188 11.64 1.57 7.60
C ALA A 188 13.14 1.78 7.34
N GLN A 189 13.49 2.45 6.23
CA GLN A 189 14.89 2.75 5.89
C GLN A 189 15.55 3.69 6.89
N ARG A 190 14.84 4.69 7.43
CA ARG A 190 15.40 5.61 8.44
C ARG A 190 15.58 4.97 9.82
N ASN A 191 14.72 4.00 10.16
CA ASN A 191 14.67 3.36 11.48
C ASN A 191 15.07 1.87 11.42
N ARG A 192 16.03 1.52 10.57
CA ARG A 192 16.54 0.13 10.46
C ARG A 192 16.94 -0.42 11.83
N GLY A 193 16.46 -1.62 12.15
CA GLY A 193 16.71 -2.29 13.43
C GLY A 193 15.78 -1.86 14.59
N GLU A 194 15.12 -0.71 14.48
CA GLU A 194 14.22 -0.17 15.51
C GLU A 194 12.75 -0.11 15.04
N PHE A 195 12.51 -0.50 13.78
CA PHE A 195 11.20 -0.54 13.15
C PHE A 195 10.45 -1.82 13.56
N GLN A 196 9.35 -1.66 14.30
CA GLN A 196 8.54 -2.76 14.81
C GLN A 196 7.13 -2.71 14.24
N TYR A 197 6.62 -3.83 13.77
CA TYR A 197 5.27 -3.96 13.25
C TYR A 197 4.44 -4.89 14.14
N ALA A 198 3.22 -4.46 14.47
CA ALA A 198 2.24 -5.27 15.18
C ALA A 198 0.91 -5.30 14.42
N THR A 199 0.40 -6.49 14.14
CA THR A 199 -0.93 -6.67 13.53
C THR A 199 -2.03 -6.42 14.58
N VAL A 200 -3.01 -5.58 14.26
CA VAL A 200 -4.17 -5.29 15.12
C VAL A 200 -5.39 -6.12 14.69
N GLY A 201 -5.69 -6.15 13.39
CA GLY A 201 -6.96 -6.70 12.90
C GLY A 201 -6.92 -7.09 11.43
N VAL A 202 -7.87 -7.93 11.04
CA VAL A 202 -8.08 -8.34 9.64
C VAL A 202 -9.56 -8.27 9.35
N VAL A 203 -9.92 -7.49 8.34
CA VAL A 203 -11.25 -7.43 7.76
C VAL A 203 -11.15 -8.00 6.35
N TRP A 204 -12.13 -8.78 5.91
CA TRP A 204 -12.12 -9.31 4.55
C TRP A 204 -13.53 -9.37 3.96
N THR A 205 -13.60 -9.42 2.64
CA THR A 205 -14.83 -9.51 1.88
C THR A 205 -14.58 -10.41 0.67
N TYR A 206 -15.53 -11.32 0.43
CA TYR A 206 -15.49 -12.17 -0.76
C TYR A 206 -16.18 -11.49 -1.93
N LYS A 207 -15.53 -11.48 -3.07
CA LYS A 207 -16.12 -11.22 -4.39
C LYS A 207 -15.92 -12.47 -5.25
N PRO A 208 -16.75 -12.74 -6.27
CA PRO A 208 -16.60 -13.94 -7.09
C PRO A 208 -15.17 -14.11 -7.66
N GLY A 209 -14.41 -15.06 -7.11
CA GLY A 209 -13.03 -15.37 -7.51
C GLY A 209 -11.93 -14.46 -6.91
N VAL A 210 -12.29 -13.50 -6.06
CA VAL A 210 -11.36 -12.55 -5.45
C VAL A 210 -11.71 -12.34 -3.97
N ILE A 211 -10.72 -12.44 -3.11
CA ILE A 211 -10.85 -12.05 -1.70
C ILE A 211 -10.17 -10.71 -1.52
N ASP A 212 -10.94 -9.69 -1.16
CA ASP A 212 -10.37 -8.42 -0.72
C ASP A 212 -10.20 -8.51 0.80
N ALA A 213 -8.98 -8.32 1.29
CA ALA A 213 -8.68 -8.26 2.71
C ALA A 213 -8.00 -6.92 3.04
N GLN A 214 -8.19 -6.44 4.25
CA GLN A 214 -7.49 -5.28 4.77
C GLN A 214 -6.96 -5.63 6.14
N ILE A 215 -5.63 -5.58 6.28
CA ILE A 215 -4.96 -5.76 7.56
C ILE A 215 -4.70 -4.38 8.14
N THR A 216 -5.17 -4.17 9.36
CA THR A 216 -4.84 -3.00 10.15
C THR A 216 -3.75 -3.38 11.13
N GLY A 217 -2.73 -2.54 11.23
CA GLY A 217 -1.62 -2.75 12.15
C GLY A 217 -1.07 -1.43 12.64
N THR A 218 -0.03 -1.53 13.47
CA THR A 218 0.66 -0.38 14.02
C THR A 218 2.16 -0.59 13.84
N VAL A 219 2.81 0.41 13.26
CA VAL A 219 4.27 0.51 13.21
C VAL A 219 4.74 1.40 14.35
N THR A 220 5.77 0.95 15.05
CA THR A 220 6.41 1.69 16.15
C THR A 220 7.90 1.82 15.86
N CYS A 221 8.44 3.02 15.99
CA CYS A 221 9.87 3.31 15.84
C CYS A 221 10.21 4.60 16.62
N PRO A 222 11.49 5.01 16.72
CA PRO A 222 11.87 6.24 17.42
C PRO A 222 11.15 7.50 16.94
N GLU A 223 10.71 7.57 15.67
CA GLU A 223 9.92 8.70 15.17
C GLU A 223 8.50 8.75 15.76
N GLY A 224 7.93 7.63 16.21
CA GLY A 224 6.59 7.57 16.81
C GLY A 224 5.80 6.30 16.51
N THR A 225 4.48 6.46 16.43
CA THR A 225 3.53 5.37 16.22
C THR A 225 2.65 5.68 15.01
N PHE A 226 2.63 4.76 14.06
CA PHE A 226 2.02 4.93 12.76
C PHE A 226 1.00 3.81 12.54
N PRO A 227 -0.31 4.07 12.68
CA PRO A 227 -1.32 3.10 12.31
C PRO A 227 -1.30 2.93 10.79
N ILE A 228 -1.32 1.68 10.33
CA ILE A 228 -1.23 1.34 8.93
C ILE A 228 -2.41 0.46 8.50
N ALA A 229 -2.83 0.65 7.25
CA ALA A 229 -3.82 -0.18 6.59
C ALA A 229 -3.21 -0.77 5.32
N ILE A 230 -3.08 -2.09 5.29
CA ILE A 230 -2.48 -2.84 4.19
C ILE A 230 -3.62 -3.58 3.47
N PRO A 231 -4.10 -3.09 2.32
CA PRO A 231 -5.06 -3.81 1.53
C PRO A 231 -4.36 -4.97 0.79
N LEU A 232 -5.01 -6.12 0.75
CA LEU A 232 -4.58 -7.31 0.05
C LEU A 232 -5.69 -7.83 -0.86
N LYS A 233 -5.26 -8.46 -1.94
CA LYS A 233 -6.12 -9.16 -2.88
C LYS A 233 -5.67 -10.61 -2.97
N GLY A 234 -6.51 -11.52 -2.51
CA GLY A 234 -6.37 -12.96 -2.68
C GLY A 234 -7.01 -13.39 -3.98
N VAL A 235 -6.26 -14.09 -4.83
CA VAL A 235 -6.78 -14.72 -6.05
C VAL A 235 -6.86 -16.22 -5.81
N GLU A 236 -8.04 -16.79 -6.02
CA GLU A 236 -8.29 -18.22 -5.93
C GLU A 236 -8.26 -18.84 -7.34
N GLY A 237 -7.82 -20.10 -7.45
CA GLY A 237 -7.80 -20.81 -8.73
C GLY A 237 -6.71 -20.35 -9.72
N GLY A 238 -5.60 -19.81 -9.22
CA GLY A 238 -4.43 -19.44 -10.04
C GLY A 238 -3.78 -20.64 -10.74
N VAL A 239 -3.25 -20.39 -11.94
CA VAL A 239 -2.70 -21.35 -12.92
C VAL A 239 -1.79 -22.40 -12.29
N THR A 240 -2.02 -23.67 -12.64
CA THR A 240 -1.24 -24.88 -12.34
C THR A 240 0.11 -24.90 -13.06
N GLY A 241 0.91 -23.84 -12.93
CA GLY A 241 2.32 -23.90 -13.31
C GLY A 241 3.02 -24.96 -12.46
N GLU A 242 3.93 -25.74 -13.04
CA GLU A 242 4.79 -26.67 -12.30
C GLU A 242 5.50 -25.91 -11.15
N GLY A 243 5.11 -26.20 -9.91
CA GLY A 243 5.66 -25.55 -8.71
C GLY A 243 4.78 -24.44 -8.10
N ALA A 244 3.66 -24.05 -8.72
CA ALA A 244 2.70 -23.15 -8.08
C ALA A 244 1.99 -23.91 -6.94
N ALA A 245 2.26 -23.50 -5.70
CA ALA A 245 1.59 -24.04 -4.52
C ALA A 245 0.07 -24.02 -4.74
N ALA A 246 -0.56 -25.20 -4.67
CA ALA A 246 -2.00 -25.34 -4.78
C ALA A 246 -2.66 -24.56 -3.63
N GLY A 247 -3.10 -23.34 -3.90
CA GLY A 247 -3.59 -22.46 -2.85
C GLY A 247 -3.89 -21.05 -3.33
N ARG A 248 -4.48 -20.28 -2.43
CA ARG A 248 -4.74 -18.85 -2.60
C ARG A 248 -3.43 -18.09 -2.70
N GLN A 249 -3.29 -17.24 -3.70
CA GLN A 249 -2.15 -16.36 -3.84
C GLN A 249 -2.55 -14.94 -3.48
N TRP A 250 -1.72 -14.27 -2.69
CA TRP A 250 -2.00 -12.94 -2.17
C TRP A 250 -1.13 -11.88 -2.85
N ALA A 251 -1.73 -10.74 -3.13
CA ALA A 251 -1.04 -9.53 -3.54
C ALA A 251 -1.38 -8.37 -2.65
N ILE A 252 -0.37 -7.63 -2.23
CA ILE A 252 -0.54 -6.38 -1.49
C ILE A 252 -0.86 -5.29 -2.49
N ILE A 253 -1.96 -4.60 -2.25
CA ILE A 253 -2.42 -3.51 -3.10
C ILE A 253 -1.84 -2.22 -2.55
N ARG A 254 -1.30 -1.38 -3.43
CA ARG A 254 -0.88 -0.04 -3.03
C ARG A 254 -2.13 0.83 -2.83
N PRO A 255 -2.28 1.53 -1.70
CA PRO A 255 -3.35 2.51 -1.53
C PRO A 255 -3.27 3.62 -2.58
N GLN A 256 -4.41 4.08 -3.07
CA GLN A 256 -4.47 5.19 -4.04
C GLN A 256 -4.00 6.52 -3.44
N SER A 257 -4.07 6.66 -2.11
CA SER A 257 -3.56 7.81 -1.36
C SER A 257 -2.03 7.93 -1.36
N GLY A 258 -1.30 7.00 -1.97
CA GLY A 258 0.15 7.06 -2.15
C GLY A 258 0.99 6.45 -1.02
N GLY A 259 0.39 6.25 0.17
CA GLY A 259 1.04 5.69 1.37
C GLY A 259 0.15 4.72 2.15
N PHE A 260 0.75 3.98 3.09
CA PHE A 260 0.09 2.96 3.92
C PHE A 260 -0.39 3.49 5.28
N PHE A 261 -0.01 4.71 5.68
CA PHE A 261 -0.37 5.27 6.98
C PHE A 261 -1.81 5.82 7.01
N ASP A 262 -2.56 5.54 8.08
CA ASP A 262 -3.76 6.31 8.40
C ASP A 262 -3.34 7.60 9.11
N SER A 263 -3.27 8.69 8.35
CA SER A 263 -2.86 10.02 8.83
C SER A 263 -3.56 10.49 10.11
N ARG A 264 -4.79 10.03 10.39
CA ARG A 264 -5.59 10.48 11.54
C ARG A 264 -5.10 9.95 12.88
N GLY A 265 -4.37 8.84 12.89
CA GLY A 265 -3.89 8.22 14.13
C GLY A 265 -2.37 8.26 14.29
N VAL A 266 -1.66 9.00 13.43
CA VAL A 266 -0.20 9.14 13.55
C VAL A 266 0.14 10.00 14.76
N THR A 267 0.98 9.48 15.64
CA THR A 267 1.61 10.23 16.73
C THR A 267 3.12 10.22 16.54
N ARG A 268 3.79 11.32 16.89
CA ARG A 268 5.25 11.45 16.77
C ARG A 268 5.90 11.81 18.09
N THR A 269 7.09 11.28 18.32
CA THR A 269 7.97 11.70 19.41
C THR A 269 8.55 13.09 19.11
N PRO A 270 9.20 13.77 20.07
CA PRO A 270 9.95 15.00 19.78
C PRO A 270 10.97 14.81 18.65
N TYR A 271 11.64 13.66 18.59
CA TYR A 271 12.53 13.30 17.47
C TYR A 271 11.77 13.23 16.14
N GLY A 272 10.65 12.51 16.07
CA GLY A 272 9.86 12.39 14.84
C GLY A 272 9.27 13.71 14.35
N TRP A 273 8.85 14.59 15.26
CA TRP A 273 8.42 15.95 14.90
C TRP A 273 9.57 16.78 14.32
N LEU A 274 10.77 16.68 14.91
CA LEU A 274 11.95 17.36 14.40
C LEU A 274 12.37 16.81 13.02
N VAL A 275 12.34 15.50 12.80
CA VAL A 275 12.58 14.88 11.48
C VAL A 275 11.62 15.44 10.43
N MET A 276 10.32 15.44 10.73
CA MET A 276 9.29 15.92 9.81
C MET A 276 9.47 17.42 9.51
N TYR A 277 9.77 18.22 10.54
CA TYR A 277 10.05 19.64 10.39
C TYR A 277 11.25 19.89 9.47
N LEU A 278 12.37 19.21 9.73
CA LEU A 278 13.59 19.35 8.95
C LEU A 278 13.41 18.91 7.49
N GLU A 279 12.64 17.84 7.26
CA GLU A 279 12.30 17.37 5.92
C GLU A 279 11.49 18.43 5.16
N MET A 280 10.45 18.99 5.78
CA MET A 280 9.61 20.03 5.18
C MET A 280 10.39 21.33 4.91
N ASP A 281 11.16 21.83 5.88
CA ASP A 281 11.92 23.08 5.78
C ASP A 281 13.06 22.97 4.77
N GLY A 282 13.81 21.87 4.80
CA GLY A 282 14.84 21.57 3.80
C GLY A 282 14.26 21.41 2.39
N ALA A 283 13.11 20.73 2.26
CA ALA A 283 12.43 20.61 0.97
C ALA A 283 11.96 21.97 0.44
N ALA A 284 11.42 22.84 1.29
CA ALA A 284 11.04 24.20 0.93
C ALA A 284 12.26 25.01 0.45
N PHE A 285 13.40 24.89 1.14
CA PHE A 285 14.65 25.52 0.74
C PHE A 285 15.13 25.02 -0.64
N GLY A 286 15.13 23.71 -0.88
CA GLY A 286 15.50 23.13 -2.16
C GLY A 286 14.57 23.53 -3.30
N LYS A 287 13.25 23.58 -3.05
CA LYS A 287 12.25 24.03 -4.02
C LYS A 287 12.43 25.52 -4.37
N ALA A 288 12.81 26.36 -3.41
CA ALA A 288 13.16 27.76 -3.66
C ALA A 288 14.39 27.88 -4.59
N PHE A 289 15.43 27.07 -4.37
CA PHE A 289 16.59 27.00 -5.27
C PHE A 289 16.18 26.61 -6.70
N ILE A 290 15.37 25.55 -6.84
CA ILE A 290 14.90 25.09 -8.15
C ILE A 290 14.10 26.19 -8.85
N ALA A 291 13.21 26.88 -8.13
CA ALA A 291 12.41 27.97 -8.67
C ALA A 291 13.30 29.08 -9.28
N HIS A 292 14.40 29.46 -8.62
CA HIS A 292 15.35 30.43 -9.19
C HIS A 292 16.02 29.93 -10.47
N LEU A 293 16.35 28.65 -10.56
CA LEU A 293 16.96 28.08 -11.76
C LEU A 293 16.01 28.02 -12.96
N THR A 294 14.69 27.99 -12.73
CA THR A 294 13.71 28.03 -13.83
C THR A 294 13.71 29.36 -14.60
N ALA A 295 14.29 30.43 -14.04
CA ALA A 295 14.46 31.72 -14.71
C ALA A 295 15.48 31.68 -15.87
N GLY A 296 16.27 30.61 -15.98
CA GLY A 296 17.20 30.36 -17.09
C GLY A 296 18.67 30.27 -16.65
N PRO A 297 19.58 29.97 -17.58
CA PRO A 297 21.01 29.73 -17.27
C PRO A 297 21.70 30.90 -16.54
N GLY A 298 21.30 32.14 -16.82
CA GLY A 298 21.84 33.33 -16.15
C GLY A 298 21.59 33.36 -14.64
N ALA A 299 20.57 32.66 -14.13
CA ALA A 299 20.25 32.61 -12.71
C ALA A 299 21.16 31.63 -11.92
N GLN A 300 22.01 30.84 -12.58
CA GLN A 300 22.81 29.81 -11.93
C GLN A 300 23.91 30.40 -11.03
N ALA A 301 24.62 31.43 -11.50
CA ALA A 301 25.66 32.10 -10.71
C ALA A 301 25.07 32.73 -9.45
N TYR A 302 23.88 33.32 -9.58
CA TYR A 302 23.09 33.84 -8.48
C TYR A 302 22.71 32.72 -7.49
N ALA A 303 22.09 31.65 -7.99
CA ALA A 303 21.62 30.54 -7.17
C ALA A 303 22.79 29.87 -6.43
N TYR A 304 23.97 29.80 -7.04
CA TYR A 304 25.18 29.35 -6.38
C TYR A 304 25.55 30.25 -5.19
N ARG A 305 25.61 31.58 -5.36
CA ARG A 305 25.97 32.49 -4.27
C ARG A 305 24.97 32.48 -3.12
N ALA A 306 23.67 32.43 -3.44
CA ALA A 306 22.61 32.49 -2.46
C ALA A 306 22.38 31.16 -1.71
N PHE A 307 22.52 30.01 -2.39
CA PHE A 307 22.11 28.71 -1.83
C PHE A 307 23.24 27.70 -1.67
N VAL A 308 24.35 27.82 -2.40
CA VAL A 308 25.44 26.83 -2.44
C VAL A 308 26.70 27.32 -1.72
N ALA A 309 27.03 28.60 -1.83
CA ALA A 309 28.23 29.16 -1.22
C ALA A 309 28.13 29.13 0.33
N PRO A 310 29.24 28.83 1.04
CA PRO A 310 29.27 29.00 2.50
C PRO A 310 28.92 30.43 2.90
N GLY A 311 27.99 30.59 3.85
CA GLY A 311 27.52 31.91 4.29
C GLY A 311 26.62 32.64 3.28
N GLY A 312 26.02 31.94 2.33
CA GLY A 312 25.08 32.53 1.36
C GLY A 312 23.93 33.28 2.05
N ASP A 313 23.71 34.52 1.64
CA ASP A 313 22.66 35.40 2.16
C ASP A 313 21.43 35.38 1.25
N ARG A 314 20.47 34.49 1.53
CA ARG A 314 19.25 34.38 0.71
C ARG A 314 18.44 35.68 0.69
N GLU A 315 18.44 36.46 1.77
CA GLU A 315 17.62 37.68 1.85
C GLU A 315 18.26 38.81 1.05
N GLY A 316 19.56 39.04 1.23
CA GLY A 316 20.31 40.04 0.46
C GLY A 316 20.34 39.73 -1.02
N TRP A 317 20.57 38.46 -1.39
CA TRP A 317 20.52 38.04 -2.79
C TRP A 317 19.08 38.01 -3.32
N GLY A 318 18.09 37.64 -2.51
CA GLY A 318 16.68 37.62 -2.90
C GLY A 318 16.19 38.98 -3.42
N ALA A 319 16.64 40.07 -2.79
CA ALA A 319 16.37 41.43 -3.26
C ALA A 319 16.94 41.69 -4.68
N VAL A 320 18.13 41.18 -4.97
CA VAL A 320 18.79 41.30 -6.29
C VAL A 320 18.05 40.49 -7.36
N ALA A 321 17.53 39.31 -7.02
CA ALA A 321 16.79 38.47 -7.96
C ALA A 321 15.37 38.96 -8.26
N LEU A 322 14.72 39.61 -7.30
CA LEU A 322 13.40 40.21 -7.48
C LEU A 322 13.46 41.54 -8.24
N ASP A 323 14.59 42.23 -8.20
CA ASP A 323 14.81 43.39 -9.06
C ASP A 323 15.02 42.94 -10.51
N ARG A 324 14.03 43.23 -11.35
CA ARG A 324 14.07 42.98 -12.80
C ARG A 324 15.29 43.65 -13.44
N ASN A 325 15.75 44.77 -12.91
CA ASN A 325 16.98 45.42 -13.35
C ASN A 325 18.22 44.71 -12.85
N GLY A 326 18.23 44.16 -11.62
CA GLY A 326 19.33 43.35 -11.10
C GLY A 326 19.56 42.07 -11.90
N LEU A 327 18.48 41.37 -12.28
CA LEU A 327 18.56 40.16 -13.09
C LEU A 327 18.98 40.46 -14.55
N MET A 328 18.50 41.58 -15.11
CA MET A 328 18.95 42.08 -16.41
C MET A 328 20.42 42.55 -16.36
N GLN A 329 20.86 43.24 -15.31
CA GLN A 329 22.26 43.64 -15.15
C GLN A 329 23.18 42.42 -15.09
N LEU A 330 22.80 41.35 -14.37
CA LEU A 330 23.54 40.09 -14.36
C LEU A 330 23.53 39.38 -15.72
N ALA A 331 22.39 39.38 -16.42
CA ALA A 331 22.27 38.76 -17.74
C ALA A 331 23.07 39.51 -18.84
N PHE A 332 23.08 40.84 -18.80
CA PHE A 332 23.78 41.70 -19.78
C PHE A 332 25.25 41.91 -19.49
N ALA A 333 25.70 41.67 -18.26
CA ALA A 333 27.12 41.69 -17.94
C ALA A 333 27.88 40.59 -18.73
N GLY A 334 27.21 39.55 -19.21
CA GLY A 334 27.85 38.43 -19.90
C GLY A 334 28.82 37.68 -18.97
N PRO A 335 29.44 36.58 -19.44
CA PRO A 335 30.37 35.80 -18.62
C PRO A 335 31.50 36.66 -18.02
N ALA A 336 31.98 37.66 -18.77
CA ALA A 336 33.05 38.56 -18.35
C ALA A 336 32.59 39.68 -17.39
N GLY A 337 31.37 40.19 -17.52
CA GLY A 337 30.87 41.24 -16.63
C GLY A 337 30.35 40.70 -15.31
N VAL A 338 29.83 39.46 -15.27
CA VAL A 338 29.55 38.75 -14.00
C VAL A 338 30.85 38.56 -13.21
N ALA A 339 31.97 38.24 -13.89
CA ALA A 339 33.29 38.20 -13.28
C ALA A 339 33.73 39.57 -12.72
N SER A 340 33.41 40.67 -13.41
CA SER A 340 33.77 42.03 -12.98
C SER A 340 32.92 42.58 -11.81
N LEU A 341 31.62 42.26 -11.76
CA LEU A 341 30.74 42.61 -10.64
C LEU A 341 31.10 41.84 -9.36
N LEU A 342 31.86 40.75 -9.48
CA LEU A 342 32.30 39.88 -8.40
C LEU A 342 33.77 40.09 -8.01
N ALA A 343 34.46 41.09 -8.57
CA ALA A 343 35.92 41.30 -8.49
C ALA A 343 36.51 41.59 -7.09
N GLY A 344 35.72 41.53 -6.02
CA GLY A 344 36.19 41.61 -4.63
C GLY A 344 36.51 40.24 -3.97
N GLN A 345 36.09 39.13 -4.59
CA GLN A 345 36.52 37.78 -4.25
C GLN A 345 37.14 37.14 -5.49
N PRO A 346 38.13 36.23 -5.38
CA PRO A 346 38.73 35.58 -6.54
C PRO A 346 37.61 34.98 -7.42
N ALA A 347 37.36 35.67 -8.53
CA ALA A 347 36.23 35.42 -9.41
C ALA A 347 36.45 34.08 -10.10
N ASP A 348 35.35 33.34 -10.28
CA ASP A 348 35.19 32.28 -11.27
C ASP A 348 35.85 30.91 -11.01
N ALA A 349 36.95 30.83 -10.25
CA ALA A 349 37.50 29.52 -9.87
C ALA A 349 36.54 28.73 -8.97
N GLY A 350 35.70 29.41 -8.18
CA GLY A 350 34.76 28.76 -7.27
C GLY A 350 33.60 28.06 -7.97
N TYR A 351 32.73 28.81 -8.66
CA TYR A 351 31.48 28.27 -9.23
C TYR A 351 31.73 27.25 -10.34
N ALA A 352 32.53 27.59 -11.35
CA ALA A 352 32.74 26.72 -12.51
C ALA A 352 33.46 25.44 -12.10
N ALA A 353 34.52 25.55 -11.29
CA ALA A 353 35.24 24.37 -10.82
C ALA A 353 34.41 23.53 -9.84
N TYR A 354 33.63 24.16 -8.95
CA TYR A 354 32.73 23.44 -8.04
C TYR A 354 31.65 22.68 -8.81
N THR A 355 31.01 23.33 -9.78
CA THR A 355 29.94 22.71 -10.58
C THR A 355 30.48 21.55 -11.41
N ALA A 356 31.67 21.70 -12.00
CA ALA A 356 32.31 20.65 -12.79
C ALA A 356 32.77 19.45 -11.96
N ASN A 357 33.26 19.67 -10.74
CA ASN A 357 33.99 18.65 -9.98
C ASN A 357 33.26 18.09 -8.76
N GLN A 358 32.43 18.90 -8.10
CA GLN A 358 31.86 18.58 -6.79
C GLN A 358 30.33 18.53 -6.78
N PHE A 359 29.68 19.32 -7.63
CA PHE A 359 28.23 19.49 -7.56
C PHE A 359 27.45 18.28 -8.08
N TYR A 360 27.92 17.60 -9.11
CA TYR A 360 27.26 16.40 -9.64
C TYR A 360 27.84 15.12 -9.05
N LYS A 361 26.96 14.25 -8.54
CA LYS A 361 27.28 12.93 -8.02
C LYS A 361 26.30 11.88 -8.56
N LEU A 362 26.72 10.63 -8.54
CA LEU A 362 25.81 9.51 -8.74
C LEU A 362 24.94 9.31 -7.48
N PRO A 363 23.82 8.57 -7.57
CA PRO A 363 22.99 8.25 -6.40
C PRO A 363 23.82 7.65 -5.27
N GLY A 364 23.62 8.14 -4.04
CA GLY A 364 24.42 7.75 -2.88
C GLY A 364 25.77 8.46 -2.76
N GLY A 365 26.06 9.44 -3.61
CA GLY A 365 27.26 10.28 -3.50
C GLY A 365 28.51 9.75 -4.21
N ALA A 366 28.39 8.66 -4.99
CA ALA A 366 29.53 8.12 -5.75
C ALA A 366 30.01 9.08 -6.85
N GLU A 367 31.31 9.00 -7.19
CA GLU A 367 31.91 9.85 -8.22
C GLU A 367 31.46 9.43 -9.63
N PRO A 368 30.94 10.36 -10.45
CA PRO A 368 30.57 10.08 -11.83
C PRO A 368 31.79 9.99 -12.75
N SER A 369 31.65 9.29 -13.88
CA SER A 369 32.67 9.25 -14.93
C SER A 369 32.88 10.63 -15.58
N ALA A 370 34.00 10.82 -16.28
CA ALA A 370 34.27 12.07 -17.00
C ALA A 370 33.18 12.39 -18.03
N GLU A 371 32.72 11.38 -18.78
CA GLU A 371 31.64 11.50 -19.76
C GLU A 371 30.32 11.93 -19.11
N GLN A 372 29.97 11.34 -17.95
CA GLN A 372 28.77 11.74 -17.22
C GLN A 372 28.87 13.16 -16.66
N LYS A 373 30.05 13.59 -16.18
CA LYS A 373 30.30 14.97 -15.75
C LYS A 373 30.13 15.95 -16.90
N GLU A 374 30.64 15.63 -18.08
CA GLU A 374 30.49 16.45 -19.29
C GLU A 374 29.02 16.52 -19.74
N GLN A 375 28.31 15.39 -19.75
CA GLN A 375 26.89 15.34 -20.10
C GLN A 375 26.03 16.15 -19.11
N PHE A 376 26.29 16.02 -17.80
CA PHE A 376 25.64 16.82 -16.78
C PHE A 376 25.94 18.31 -16.97
N ALA A 377 27.21 18.70 -17.09
CA ALA A 377 27.61 20.09 -17.24
C ALA A 377 26.96 20.74 -18.47
N THR A 378 26.89 20.00 -19.58
CA THR A 378 26.26 20.50 -20.81
C THR A 378 24.75 20.69 -20.63
N SER A 379 24.08 19.75 -19.97
CA SER A 379 22.65 19.81 -19.67
C SER A 379 22.34 20.93 -18.67
N TRP A 380 23.12 21.04 -17.59
CA TRP A 380 23.05 22.07 -16.57
C TRP A 380 23.18 23.46 -17.20
N ASN A 381 24.24 23.73 -17.96
CA ASN A 381 24.52 25.05 -18.52
C ASN A 381 23.47 25.49 -19.56
N ARG A 382 22.81 24.55 -20.25
CA ARG A 382 21.85 24.88 -21.32
C ARG A 382 20.40 24.88 -20.84
N LEU A 383 20.02 23.89 -20.03
CA LEU A 383 18.63 23.59 -19.70
C LEU A 383 18.32 23.68 -18.21
N GLY A 384 19.34 23.64 -17.35
CA GLY A 384 19.21 23.65 -15.90
C GLY A 384 18.57 22.37 -15.35
N ILE A 385 17.84 22.52 -14.24
CA ILE A 385 17.04 21.45 -13.63
C ILE A 385 15.59 21.92 -13.49
N ARG A 386 14.67 20.97 -13.36
CA ARG A 386 13.23 21.22 -13.20
C ARG A 386 12.69 20.50 -11.96
N PRO A 387 11.58 20.99 -11.36
CA PRO A 387 10.87 20.21 -10.35
C PRO A 387 10.42 18.86 -10.92
N ALA A 388 10.41 17.82 -10.08
CA ALA A 388 9.86 16.54 -10.50
C ALA A 388 8.38 16.65 -10.89
N GLY A 389 8.02 16.09 -12.04
CA GLY A 389 6.69 16.14 -12.63
C GLY A 389 6.44 17.27 -13.63
N ASP A 390 7.43 18.13 -13.88
CA ASP A 390 7.32 19.23 -14.86
C ASP A 390 7.30 18.68 -16.30
N LYS A 391 8.23 17.78 -16.63
CA LYS A 391 8.31 17.12 -17.95
C LYS A 391 7.75 15.70 -17.92
N LEU A 392 8.04 14.92 -16.88
CA LEU A 392 7.44 13.59 -16.72
C LEU A 392 6.01 13.78 -16.22
N LYS A 393 5.03 13.82 -17.13
CA LYS A 393 3.63 13.86 -16.74
C LYS A 393 3.18 12.50 -16.20
N ASP A 394 2.20 12.53 -15.30
CA ASP A 394 1.64 11.39 -14.55
C ASP A 394 0.94 10.33 -15.43
N GLN A 395 0.97 10.47 -16.75
CA GLN A 395 0.21 9.60 -17.66
C GLN A 395 0.81 8.20 -17.80
N SER A 396 2.10 8.01 -17.50
CA SER A 396 2.79 6.73 -17.72
C SER A 396 3.36 6.06 -16.47
N GLY A 397 3.37 6.72 -15.31
CA GLY A 397 3.98 6.12 -14.13
C GLY A 397 4.20 7.05 -12.95
N ALA A 398 4.57 6.45 -11.82
CA ALA A 398 4.91 7.15 -10.60
C ALA A 398 6.15 8.04 -10.78
N ILE A 399 5.89 9.34 -10.74
CA ILE A 399 6.92 10.36 -10.59
C ILE A 399 7.39 10.32 -9.13
N ASP A 400 8.70 10.30 -8.94
CA ASP A 400 9.29 10.50 -7.62
C ASP A 400 9.03 11.96 -7.20
N LYS A 401 8.02 12.20 -6.37
CA LYS A 401 7.64 13.53 -5.86
C LYS A 401 7.94 13.69 -4.37
N GLU A 402 8.39 12.62 -3.74
CA GLU A 402 8.53 12.55 -2.30
C GLU A 402 9.93 13.01 -1.91
N ASP A 403 9.98 14.04 -1.06
CA ASP A 403 11.22 14.47 -0.44
C ASP A 403 11.73 13.36 0.51
N ALA A 404 13.04 13.25 0.70
CA ALA A 404 13.60 12.26 1.62
C ALA A 404 14.70 12.84 2.50
N ILE A 405 14.50 12.75 3.81
CA ILE A 405 15.51 13.10 4.82
C ILE A 405 16.42 11.92 5.17
N ALA A 406 17.71 12.19 5.33
CA ALA A 406 18.70 11.30 5.91
C ALA A 406 19.53 12.06 6.96
N VAL A 407 19.75 11.43 8.11
CA VAL A 407 20.59 11.98 9.19
C VAL A 407 21.90 11.20 9.17
N THR A 408 22.98 11.86 8.78
CA THR A 408 24.33 11.28 8.79
C THR A 408 25.05 11.66 10.08
N ASP A 409 26.30 11.22 10.23
CA ASP A 409 27.10 11.59 11.40
C ASP A 409 27.46 13.07 11.47
N THR A 410 27.48 13.76 10.33
CA THR A 410 28.00 15.11 10.19
C THR A 410 27.00 16.10 9.61
N ALA A 411 25.87 15.63 9.08
CA ALA A 411 24.89 16.48 8.44
C ALA A 411 23.48 15.88 8.48
N ILE A 412 22.49 16.75 8.37
CA ILE A 412 21.13 16.39 8.01
C ILE A 412 20.95 16.71 6.53
N GLU A 413 20.65 15.71 5.71
CA GLU A 413 20.46 15.86 4.27
C GLU A 413 18.98 15.69 3.90
N VAL A 414 18.42 16.61 3.14
CA VAL A 414 17.11 16.45 2.49
C VAL A 414 17.31 16.37 0.99
N ARG A 415 16.76 15.32 0.39
CA ARG A 415 16.84 15.06 -1.05
C ARG A 415 15.51 15.43 -1.68
N VAL A 416 15.51 16.51 -2.46
CA VAL A 416 14.35 17.01 -3.19
C VAL A 416 14.38 16.45 -4.60
N PRO A 417 13.32 15.76 -5.07
CA PRO A 417 13.34 15.16 -6.39
C PRO A 417 13.28 16.22 -7.50
N ILE A 418 14.07 16.01 -8.54
CA ILE A 418 14.22 16.90 -9.69
C ILE A 418 14.26 16.12 -11.01
N GLU A 419 14.06 16.85 -12.10
CA GLU A 419 14.27 16.38 -13.46
C GLU A 419 15.43 17.13 -14.09
N ILE A 420 16.26 16.41 -14.85
CA ILE A 420 17.40 16.97 -15.58
C ILE A 420 17.10 16.79 -17.08
N PRO A 421 16.70 17.85 -17.79
CA PRO A 421 16.50 17.77 -19.23
C PRO A 421 17.81 17.40 -19.93
N LEU A 422 17.77 16.38 -20.78
CA LEU A 422 18.93 15.94 -21.56
C LEU A 422 18.92 16.57 -22.95
N LEU A 423 20.07 16.61 -23.62
CA LEU A 423 20.21 17.21 -24.96
C LEU A 423 19.59 16.40 -26.12
N GLY A 424 18.79 15.38 -25.82
CA GLY A 424 17.99 14.61 -26.78
C GLY A 424 16.59 15.19 -26.97
N LYS A 425 15.90 14.79 -28.06
CA LYS A 425 14.50 15.17 -28.27
C LYS A 425 13.61 14.50 -27.20
N SER A 426 13.10 15.29 -26.26
CA SER A 426 12.10 14.88 -25.26
C SER A 426 12.59 13.83 -24.23
N GLU A 427 13.87 13.86 -23.89
CA GLU A 427 14.42 12.99 -22.84
C GLU A 427 14.74 13.79 -21.58
N VAL A 428 14.46 13.18 -20.44
CA VAL A 428 14.79 13.72 -19.12
C VAL A 428 15.38 12.62 -18.25
N ALA A 429 16.37 12.94 -17.45
CA ALA A 429 16.85 12.07 -16.39
C ALA A 429 16.17 12.42 -15.06
N ARG A 430 16.01 11.41 -14.21
CA ARG A 430 15.57 11.61 -12.82
C ARG A 430 16.79 11.97 -11.97
N GLY A 431 16.61 12.86 -11.00
CA GLY A 431 17.66 13.21 -10.06
C GLY A 431 17.10 13.67 -8.73
N ARG A 432 18.01 13.99 -7.81
CA ARG A 432 17.69 14.60 -6.53
C ARG A 432 18.64 15.75 -6.26
N LEU A 433 18.07 16.90 -5.89
CA LEU A 433 18.81 18.00 -5.30
C LEU A 433 19.02 17.69 -3.82
N VAL A 434 20.27 17.65 -3.38
CA VAL A 434 20.59 17.45 -1.96
C VAL A 434 20.84 18.80 -1.31
N VAL A 435 20.04 19.10 -0.30
CA VAL A 435 20.29 20.19 0.64
C VAL A 435 20.77 19.60 1.96
N ALA A 436 21.68 20.28 2.63
CA ALA A 436 22.25 19.81 3.88
C ALA A 436 22.35 20.93 4.91
N CYS A 437 22.14 20.55 6.18
CA CYS A 437 22.49 21.35 7.34
C CYS A 437 23.65 20.64 8.06
N THR A 438 24.76 21.34 8.23
CA THR A 438 25.98 20.83 8.87
C THR A 438 26.21 21.44 10.26
N ASP A 439 25.15 21.96 10.89
CA ASP A 439 25.24 22.50 12.25
C ASP A 439 25.48 21.36 13.25
N PRO A 440 26.66 21.30 13.91
CA PRO A 440 26.99 20.21 14.83
C PRO A 440 26.05 20.18 16.04
N ALA A 441 25.50 21.31 16.48
CA ALA A 441 24.59 21.36 17.62
C ALA A 441 23.26 20.68 17.28
N LEU A 442 22.70 20.97 16.10
CA LEU A 442 21.46 20.34 15.63
C LEU A 442 21.65 18.84 15.36
N VAL A 443 22.79 18.42 14.82
CA VAL A 443 23.11 16.99 14.62
C VAL A 443 23.22 16.27 15.97
N ALA A 444 23.87 16.88 16.96
CA ALA A 444 23.97 16.32 18.31
C ALA A 444 22.58 16.21 18.99
N GLU A 445 21.75 17.24 18.86
CA GLU A 445 20.37 17.24 19.35
C GLU A 445 19.56 16.10 18.73
N MET A 446 19.63 15.92 17.39
CA MET A 446 18.97 14.82 16.69
C MET A 446 19.39 13.45 17.21
N LYS A 447 20.70 13.24 17.44
CA LYS A 447 21.24 12.01 18.01
C LYS A 447 20.72 11.78 19.44
N GLN A 448 20.71 12.83 20.26
CA GLN A 448 20.20 12.77 21.63
C GLN A 448 18.71 12.43 21.68
N LEU A 449 17.88 13.14 20.89
CA LEU A 449 16.44 12.92 20.83
C LEU A 449 16.08 11.54 20.29
N ARG A 450 16.84 11.03 19.31
CA ARG A 450 16.65 9.65 18.82
C ARG A 450 16.95 8.64 19.92
N ALA A 451 18.06 8.79 20.63
CA ALA A 451 18.47 7.87 21.68
C ALA A 451 17.50 7.85 22.89
N SER A 452 16.85 8.98 23.18
CA SER A 452 15.86 9.10 24.26
C SER A 452 14.41 8.94 23.80
N ALA A 453 14.17 8.59 22.54
CA ALA A 453 12.82 8.51 21.98
C ALA A 453 12.02 7.37 22.62
N ASP A 454 10.87 7.71 23.21
CA ASP A 454 9.86 6.76 23.64
C ASP A 454 8.57 6.95 22.82
N PRO A 455 8.23 6.00 21.93
CA PRO A 455 7.02 6.08 21.12
C PRO A 455 5.72 6.14 21.95
N LYS A 456 5.73 5.69 23.21
CA LYS A 456 4.57 5.78 24.11
C LYS A 456 4.26 7.21 24.55
N LEU A 457 5.25 8.10 24.49
CA LEU A 457 5.12 9.53 24.80
C LEU A 457 4.88 10.38 23.55
N ALA A 458 4.60 9.75 22.41
CA ALA A 458 4.34 10.44 21.15
C ALA A 458 3.06 11.29 21.20
N THR A 459 3.08 12.44 20.55
CA THR A 459 1.97 13.40 20.52
C THR A 459 1.36 13.51 19.11
N PRO A 460 0.07 13.87 18.98
CA PRO A 460 -0.57 14.09 17.67
C PRO A 460 -0.25 15.47 17.06
N SER A 461 0.43 16.37 17.79
CA SER A 461 0.74 17.73 17.34
C SER A 461 2.17 18.14 17.69
N PRO A 462 2.83 18.96 16.84
CA PRO A 462 4.19 19.43 17.07
C PRO A 462 4.25 20.37 18.28
N THR A 463 5.44 20.51 18.87
CA THR A 463 5.70 21.52 19.89
C THR A 463 5.81 22.91 19.26
N GLU A 464 5.41 23.97 19.98
CA GLU A 464 5.45 25.35 19.46
C GLU A 464 6.86 25.80 19.06
N ASP A 465 7.89 25.33 19.77
CA ASP A 465 9.29 25.70 19.54
C ASP A 465 9.78 25.34 18.14
N LEU A 466 9.28 24.24 17.56
CA LEU A 466 9.68 23.80 16.21
C LEU A 466 9.30 24.83 15.15
N SER A 467 8.16 25.50 15.30
CA SER A 467 7.68 26.50 14.32
C SER A 467 8.54 27.75 14.23
N ARG A 468 9.34 28.04 15.27
CA ARG A 468 10.19 29.24 15.35
C ARG A 468 11.65 28.96 15.00
N ARG A 469 12.02 27.69 14.86
CA ARG A 469 13.40 27.27 14.60
C ARG A 469 13.84 27.73 13.21
N LYS A 470 15.05 28.28 13.10
CA LYS A 470 15.68 28.58 11.80
C LYS A 470 16.79 27.57 11.56
N VAL A 471 16.85 27.02 10.35
CA VAL A 471 17.85 26.02 9.97
C VAL A 471 18.71 26.57 8.85
N ALA A 472 20.03 26.50 9.04
CA ALA A 472 21.00 26.94 8.05
C ALA A 472 21.19 25.86 6.97
N TRP A 473 20.27 25.83 6.00
CA TRP A 473 20.35 24.93 4.85
C TRP A 473 21.32 25.44 3.78
N ARG A 474 21.91 24.49 3.06
CA ARG A 474 22.74 24.76 1.88
C ARG A 474 22.49 23.68 0.83
N VAL A 475 22.41 24.07 -0.43
CA VAL A 475 22.46 23.12 -1.55
C VAL A 475 23.89 22.60 -1.68
N VAL A 476 24.06 21.28 -1.60
CA VAL A 476 25.40 20.66 -1.60
C VAL A 476 25.72 19.86 -2.85
N ARG A 477 24.73 19.29 -3.54
CA ARG A 477 24.94 18.51 -4.77
C ARG A 477 23.64 18.19 -5.49
N VAL A 478 23.77 17.73 -6.72
CA VAL A 478 22.75 17.02 -7.50
C VAL A 478 23.18 15.56 -7.66
N GLU A 479 22.29 14.64 -7.30
CA GLU A 479 22.45 13.19 -7.48
C GLU A 479 21.61 12.72 -8.68
N SER A 480 22.23 12.07 -9.68
CA SER A 480 21.52 11.45 -10.81
C SER A 480 22.38 10.37 -11.46
N ASP A 481 21.76 9.36 -12.06
CA ASP A 481 22.44 8.39 -12.93
C ASP A 481 22.47 8.83 -14.41
N LEU A 482 21.82 9.97 -14.72
CA LEU A 482 21.56 10.49 -16.07
C LEU A 482 20.87 9.48 -17.00
N ALA A 483 20.21 8.46 -16.47
CA ALA A 483 19.52 7.48 -17.28
C ALA A 483 18.33 8.15 -17.99
N PRO A 484 18.28 8.15 -19.33
CA PRO A 484 17.24 8.83 -20.07
C PRO A 484 15.88 8.17 -19.81
N VAL A 485 14.87 9.01 -19.64
CA VAL A 485 13.46 8.65 -19.59
C VAL A 485 12.77 9.42 -20.70
N SER A 486 12.20 8.70 -21.67
CA SER A 486 11.45 9.30 -22.76
C SER A 486 10.16 9.92 -22.20
N VAL A 487 9.97 11.22 -22.46
CA VAL A 487 8.70 11.89 -22.19
C VAL A 487 7.72 11.44 -23.27
N ALA A 488 6.66 10.73 -22.88
CA ALA A 488 5.59 10.38 -23.80
C ALA A 488 5.05 11.67 -24.43
N GLN A 489 5.19 11.82 -25.75
CA GLN A 489 4.57 12.95 -26.42
C GLN A 489 3.05 12.77 -26.30
N PRO A 490 2.32 13.77 -25.77
CA PRO A 490 0.86 13.69 -25.70
C PRO A 490 0.37 13.46 -27.12
N ASN A 491 -0.17 12.28 -27.38
CA ASN A 491 -0.48 11.82 -28.72
C ASN A 491 -1.51 12.81 -29.32
N PRO A 492 -1.13 13.70 -30.26
CA PRO A 492 -1.98 14.84 -30.63
C PRO A 492 -3.19 14.43 -31.48
N ARG A 493 -3.40 13.13 -31.67
CA ARG A 493 -4.46 12.53 -32.51
C ARG A 493 -5.55 11.81 -31.74
N GLY A 494 -5.62 11.96 -30.41
CA GLY A 494 -6.87 11.72 -29.69
C GLY A 494 -7.90 12.78 -30.08
N GLY A 495 -8.41 12.72 -31.31
CA GLY A 495 -9.61 13.48 -31.68
C GLY A 495 -10.72 13.18 -30.67
N PRO A 496 -11.62 14.14 -30.40
CA PRO A 496 -12.75 13.90 -29.50
C PRO A 496 -13.41 12.57 -29.87
N PRO A 497 -13.74 11.70 -28.89
CA PRO A 497 -14.34 10.40 -29.17
C PRO A 497 -15.51 10.67 -30.12
N GLY A 498 -15.37 10.21 -31.37
CA GLY A 498 -16.33 10.48 -32.42
C GLY A 498 -17.69 10.08 -31.88
N GLY A 499 -18.58 11.06 -31.73
CA GLY A 499 -19.94 10.83 -31.29
C GLY A 499 -20.53 9.77 -32.20
N GLY A 500 -20.64 8.55 -31.68
CA GLY A 500 -21.32 7.47 -32.37
C GLY A 500 -22.75 7.94 -32.65
N PRO A 501 -23.27 7.73 -33.86
CA PRO A 501 -24.64 8.10 -34.17
C PRO A 501 -25.56 7.32 -33.23
N GLY A 502 -26.31 8.04 -32.40
CA GLY A 502 -27.44 7.47 -31.69
C GLY A 502 -28.44 6.93 -32.71
N GLY A 503 -28.63 5.62 -32.70
CA GLY A 503 -29.72 4.90 -33.36
C GLY A 503 -30.59 4.25 -32.30
#